data_AF-A0A849H1H1-F1
#
_entry.id   AF-A0A849H1H1-F1
#
_cell.length_a   1.000
_cell.length_b   1.000
_cell.length_c   1.000
_cell.angle_alpha   90.00
_cell.angle_beta   90.00
_cell.angle_gamma   90.00
#
_symmetry.space_group_name_H-M   'P 1'
#
loop_
_entity.id
_entity.type
_entity.pdbx_description
1 polymer ?
#
loop_
_entity_poly.entity_id
_entity_poly.type
_entity_poly.pdbx_seq_one_letter_code
_entity_poly.pdbx_strand_id
1 'polypeptide(L)'
;MTSQRLVALVFCLLILESFADPLASQIIDGGMDRSKIPLPPSYSQRVQEDPDFFRIHGGWVQKTHSAVLRGSPLSGVLPVVLIQGLFSDSPEPHVSREDLQASLFDGPAEYGTLTEFYEEASGGRLTVTGEAFPWVRTSLTMSQVVGDSYGLGSGSETGAFLFEMVAGVDGMVDFGQFDNDGPDGVPNSGDDDGTVDAVAFQFLEVSASCGGPGIWPHRSRLQNWNAGEPFVSDDGAANGGFIIVNDYTIQSAVDCGGVEVQKATTIAHELGHVLGLPDLYDRSQGLEPEYRRWVVGCWDLMAAGSWGCGTMNREEWVRPTHIGAWEKDRLGWLGSLELVGDVLDEEYVLEPVQGGEQVLKIPLESGPLSGDTEYLLLEYRTKEGFDQDLPASGVLVYHVDPKISGNRPCDTCPQQYRVVLLEADGNDSLLRSFLQGGNRGEAGDAWGVVGPGMLTNHTYPSTRLTNGSSSPVAIHEIALEGGVARITVSTHEFPRSNLARPLLGGSGPSLSSLEAEHLDKYGNRNGEYDVGDLRAHLRR
;
A
#
# COMPACT_ATOMS: atom_id res chain seq x y z
N MET A 1 -18.42 -4.80 -46.28
CA MET A 1 -19.56 -4.41 -45.43
C MET A 1 -19.88 -5.61 -44.56
N THR A 2 -19.08 -5.80 -43.51
CA THR A 2 -19.34 -5.34 -42.11
C THR A 2 -20.29 -6.30 -41.40
N SER A 3 -20.11 -6.68 -40.13
CA SER A 3 -19.09 -6.54 -39.10
C SER A 3 -19.76 -7.14 -37.85
N GLN A 4 -18.98 -7.58 -36.86
CA GLN A 4 -19.38 -7.70 -35.46
C GLN A 4 -20.49 -8.71 -35.12
N ARG A 5 -20.08 -9.88 -34.60
CA ARG A 5 -20.69 -10.60 -33.46
C ARG A 5 -19.94 -11.91 -33.23
N LEU A 6 -18.70 -11.84 -32.75
CA LEU A 6 -17.96 -13.03 -32.32
C LEU A 6 -16.72 -12.68 -31.48
N VAL A 7 -16.88 -11.86 -30.44
CA VAL A 7 -15.92 -11.75 -29.33
C VAL A 7 -16.70 -11.35 -28.08
N ALA A 8 -17.30 -12.33 -27.39
CA ALA A 8 -17.89 -12.14 -26.06
C ALA A 8 -18.29 -13.50 -25.47
N LEU A 9 -17.37 -14.47 -25.34
CA LEU A 9 -17.68 -15.72 -24.62
C LEU A 9 -16.45 -16.60 -24.33
N VAL A 10 -15.33 -16.03 -23.90
CA VAL A 10 -14.24 -16.80 -23.25
C VAL A 10 -13.49 -15.88 -22.27
N PHE A 11 -14.09 -15.53 -21.14
CA PHE A 11 -13.39 -14.98 -19.97
C PHE A 11 -14.36 -15.01 -18.78
N CYS A 12 -14.64 -16.21 -18.26
CA CYS A 12 -15.33 -16.40 -16.98
C CYS A 12 -15.02 -17.81 -16.48
N LEU A 13 -13.77 -18.05 -16.11
CA LEU A 13 -13.38 -19.16 -15.25
C LEU A 13 -11.94 -18.91 -14.80
N LEU A 14 -11.74 -18.91 -13.48
CA LEU A 14 -10.49 -18.82 -12.73
C LEU A 14 -9.98 -17.40 -12.41
N ILE A 15 -10.64 -16.72 -11.47
CA ILE A 15 -9.96 -15.98 -10.40
C ILE A 15 -10.77 -16.21 -9.12
N LEU A 16 -10.57 -17.38 -8.51
CA LEU A 16 -10.80 -17.59 -7.09
C LEU A 16 -9.40 -17.70 -6.48
N GLU A 17 -8.64 -16.61 -6.54
CA GLU A 17 -7.47 -16.49 -5.68
C GLU A 17 -7.99 -16.22 -4.28
N SER A 18 -7.77 -17.19 -3.41
CA SER A 18 -7.92 -16.97 -1.98
C SER A 18 -7.01 -15.80 -1.58
N PHE A 19 -7.61 -14.75 -1.01
CA PHE A 19 -6.94 -13.69 -0.24
C PHE A 19 -6.28 -14.23 1.05
N ALA A 20 -5.80 -15.47 1.03
CA ALA A 20 -5.14 -16.11 2.15
C ALA A 20 -3.70 -15.60 2.22
N ASP A 21 -3.53 -14.45 2.86
CA ASP A 21 -2.26 -14.06 3.46
C ASP A 21 -2.02 -15.06 4.63
N PRO A 22 -0.92 -15.81 4.70
CA PRO A 22 -0.65 -16.62 5.87
C PRO A 22 -0.07 -15.69 6.95
N LEU A 23 -0.88 -15.34 7.96
CA LEU A 23 -0.56 -14.54 9.16
C LEU A 23 -0.68 -13.02 8.98
N ALA A 24 -1.88 -12.48 9.26
CA ALA A 24 -2.09 -11.03 9.36
C ALA A 24 -1.68 -10.53 10.75
N SER A 25 -0.49 -9.92 10.81
CA SER A 25 0.00 -9.27 12.01
C SER A 25 0.56 -7.88 11.66
N GLN A 26 -0.06 -6.80 12.14
CA GLN A 26 0.37 -5.41 11.97
C GLN A 26 0.57 -4.64 13.30
N ILE A 27 1.52 -3.69 13.30
CA ILE A 27 1.70 -2.70 14.37
C ILE A 27 1.22 -1.36 13.83
N ILE A 28 0.18 -0.80 14.44
CA ILE A 28 -0.10 0.62 14.31
C ILE A 28 0.87 1.32 15.25
N ASP A 29 1.77 2.12 14.71
CA ASP A 29 2.73 2.84 15.53
C ASP A 29 2.83 4.29 15.04
N GLY A 30 2.47 5.19 15.95
CA GLY A 30 2.37 6.62 15.71
C GLY A 30 3.72 7.32 15.80
N GLY A 31 4.71 6.99 14.98
CA GLY A 31 5.79 7.90 14.57
C GLY A 31 6.60 8.75 15.57
N MET A 32 7.81 8.31 15.96
CA MET A 32 9.00 9.05 16.46
C MET A 32 10.12 8.01 16.75
N ASP A 33 11.39 8.38 16.94
CA ASP A 33 12.51 7.42 17.14
C ASP A 33 12.23 6.38 18.25
N ARG A 34 12.05 5.11 17.83
CA ARG A 34 11.28 4.07 18.54
C ARG A 34 11.95 2.71 18.61
N SER A 35 13.23 2.64 18.28
CA SER A 35 14.05 1.42 18.26
C SER A 35 14.26 0.70 19.60
N LYS A 36 13.38 0.92 20.59
CA LYS A 36 13.52 0.45 21.97
C LYS A 36 12.22 0.05 22.67
N ILE A 37 11.05 0.20 22.03
CA ILE A 37 9.78 -0.17 22.66
C ILE A 37 9.29 -1.48 22.05
N PRO A 38 9.54 -2.63 22.73
CA PRO A 38 9.20 -3.92 22.17
C PRO A 38 7.70 -4.12 22.03
N LEU A 39 7.28 -4.87 20.99
CA LEU A 39 5.91 -5.33 20.88
C LEU A 39 5.49 -6.09 22.14
N PRO A 40 4.24 -5.91 22.62
CA PRO A 40 3.73 -6.66 23.75
C PRO A 40 3.70 -8.15 23.38
N PRO A 41 4.18 -9.07 24.23
CA PRO A 41 4.12 -10.50 23.95
C PRO A 41 2.69 -11.01 23.65
N SER A 42 1.69 -10.37 24.25
CA SER A 42 0.27 -10.59 24.00
C SER A 42 -0.13 -10.41 22.53
N TYR A 43 0.56 -9.53 21.81
CA TYR A 43 0.34 -9.32 20.38
C TYR A 43 0.53 -10.62 19.58
N SER A 44 1.71 -11.24 19.73
CA SER A 44 2.03 -12.51 19.07
C SER A 44 1.11 -13.65 19.53
N GLN A 45 0.72 -13.62 20.80
CA GLN A 45 -0.24 -14.58 21.35
C GLN A 45 -1.59 -14.48 20.62
N ARG A 46 -2.11 -13.28 20.36
CA ARG A 46 -3.36 -13.11 19.60
C ARG A 46 -3.29 -13.71 18.20
N VAL A 47 -2.20 -13.46 17.48
CA VAL A 47 -1.98 -14.03 16.13
C VAL A 47 -1.89 -15.57 16.16
N GLN A 48 -1.30 -16.13 17.22
CA GLN A 48 -1.21 -17.60 17.38
C GLN A 48 -2.55 -18.24 17.73
N GLU A 49 -3.37 -17.55 18.53
CA GLU A 49 -4.71 -17.99 18.92
C GLU A 49 -5.70 -17.87 17.75
N ASP A 50 -5.66 -16.76 17.03
CA ASP A 50 -6.46 -16.46 15.85
C ASP A 50 -5.61 -15.68 14.82
N PRO A 51 -5.18 -16.33 13.72
CA PRO A 51 -4.43 -15.67 12.64
C PRO A 51 -5.16 -14.49 11.98
N ASP A 52 -6.48 -14.39 12.16
CA ASP A 52 -7.34 -13.36 11.61
C ASP A 52 -7.76 -12.31 12.67
N PHE A 53 -7.14 -12.32 13.85
CA PHE A 53 -7.48 -11.41 14.94
C PHE A 53 -7.34 -9.93 14.53
N PHE A 54 -6.28 -9.60 13.80
CA PHE A 54 -6.01 -8.23 13.32
C PHE A 54 -6.51 -8.00 11.89
N ARG A 55 -7.40 -8.87 11.38
CA ARG A 55 -8.04 -8.68 10.08
C ARG A 55 -9.38 -8.00 10.22
N ILE A 56 -9.63 -7.16 9.24
CA ILE A 56 -10.93 -6.56 8.92
C ILE A 56 -11.46 -7.25 7.66
N HIS A 57 -12.77 -7.46 7.62
CA HIS A 57 -13.47 -8.20 6.59
C HIS A 57 -14.85 -7.58 6.37
N GLY A 58 -15.26 -7.42 5.11
CA GLY A 58 -16.59 -6.87 4.79
C GLY A 58 -16.49 -5.42 4.33
N GLY A 59 -17.64 -4.73 4.29
CA GLY A 59 -17.72 -3.33 3.92
C GLY A 59 -16.93 -2.97 2.67
N TRP A 60 -16.12 -1.92 2.80
CA TRP A 60 -15.31 -1.40 1.70
C TRP A 60 -14.23 -2.34 1.17
N VAL A 61 -13.79 -3.35 1.93
CA VAL A 61 -12.90 -4.40 1.40
C VAL A 61 -13.62 -5.17 0.29
N GLN A 62 -14.90 -5.48 0.48
CA GLN A 62 -15.70 -6.18 -0.54
C GLN A 62 -16.19 -5.25 -1.65
N LYS A 63 -16.45 -3.98 -1.35
CA LYS A 63 -16.67 -2.95 -2.36
C LYS A 63 -15.48 -2.86 -3.32
N THR A 64 -14.25 -2.79 -2.79
CA THR A 64 -13.02 -2.81 -3.59
C THR A 64 -12.92 -4.07 -4.43
N HIS A 65 -13.09 -5.25 -3.84
CA HIS A 65 -13.03 -6.51 -4.58
C HIS A 65 -14.04 -6.55 -5.74
N SER A 66 -15.27 -6.09 -5.48
CA SER A 66 -16.33 -6.00 -6.48
C SER A 66 -16.01 -4.98 -7.58
N ALA A 67 -15.40 -3.85 -7.23
CA ALA A 67 -14.95 -2.83 -8.18
C ALA A 67 -13.86 -3.37 -9.10
N VAL A 68 -12.86 -4.06 -8.55
CA VAL A 68 -11.79 -4.74 -9.29
C VAL A 68 -12.35 -5.75 -10.28
N LEU A 69 -13.27 -6.63 -9.84
CA LEU A 69 -13.90 -7.62 -10.72
C LEU A 69 -14.69 -6.99 -11.87
N ARG A 70 -15.22 -5.78 -11.68
CA ARG A 70 -15.93 -5.03 -12.72
C ARG A 70 -15.00 -4.18 -13.60
N GLY A 71 -13.73 -4.06 -13.27
CA GLY A 71 -12.80 -3.13 -13.92
C GLY A 71 -13.21 -1.66 -13.74
N SER A 72 -13.83 -1.33 -12.61
CA SER A 72 -14.25 0.03 -12.25
C SER A 72 -13.37 0.58 -11.13
N PRO A 73 -13.04 1.88 -11.12
CA PRO A 73 -12.33 2.49 -10.00
C PRO A 73 -13.14 2.38 -8.70
N LEU A 74 -12.45 2.15 -7.59
CA LEU A 74 -13.03 2.40 -6.27
C LEU A 74 -13.28 3.91 -6.14
N SER A 75 -14.53 4.28 -5.87
CA SER A 75 -14.98 5.67 -5.82
C SER A 75 -16.16 5.85 -4.87
N GLY A 76 -16.46 7.10 -4.54
CA GLY A 76 -17.57 7.48 -3.67
C GLY A 76 -17.11 8.21 -2.42
N VAL A 77 -17.94 8.18 -1.38
CA VAL A 77 -17.66 8.80 -0.08
C VAL A 77 -17.50 7.70 0.95
N LEU A 78 -16.33 7.58 1.59
CA LEU A 78 -16.12 6.71 2.74
C LEU A 78 -16.33 7.52 4.03
N PRO A 79 -17.43 7.29 4.78
CA PRO A 79 -17.67 7.97 6.04
C PRO A 79 -16.98 7.25 7.20
N VAL A 80 -16.22 7.99 8.01
CA VAL A 80 -15.49 7.45 9.17
C VAL A 80 -16.17 7.89 10.46
N VAL A 81 -16.55 6.92 11.29
CA VAL A 81 -17.00 7.15 12.67
C VAL A 81 -15.78 7.32 13.56
N LEU A 82 -15.58 8.50 14.15
CA LEU A 82 -14.50 8.73 15.10
C LEU A 82 -15.06 8.82 16.52
N ILE A 83 -14.75 7.82 17.37
CA ILE A 83 -15.24 7.73 18.76
C ILE A 83 -14.05 7.87 19.72
N GLN A 84 -14.11 8.85 20.62
CA GLN A 84 -13.06 9.10 21.60
C GLN A 84 -13.48 8.67 23.00
N GLY A 85 -12.57 8.02 23.70
CA GLY A 85 -12.82 7.40 25.00
C GLY A 85 -11.85 7.90 26.06
N LEU A 86 -12.39 8.11 27.25
CA LEU A 86 -11.63 8.31 28.48
C LEU A 86 -11.78 7.08 29.35
N PHE A 87 -10.68 6.65 29.96
CA PHE A 87 -10.78 5.80 31.13
C PHE A 87 -11.47 6.59 32.27
N SER A 88 -12.05 5.87 33.22
CA SER A 88 -12.71 6.48 34.39
C SER A 88 -11.78 7.40 35.19
N ASP A 89 -10.47 7.12 35.18
CA ASP A 89 -9.41 7.86 35.85
C ASP A 89 -8.54 8.73 34.92
N SER A 90 -8.86 8.79 33.62
CA SER A 90 -8.25 9.75 32.69
C SER A 90 -8.52 11.19 33.13
N PRO A 91 -7.59 12.14 32.93
CA PRO A 91 -7.89 13.55 33.08
C PRO A 91 -9.00 13.99 32.12
N GLU A 92 -9.54 15.19 32.31
CA GLU A 92 -10.39 15.81 31.29
C GLU A 92 -9.58 16.02 30.01
N PRO A 93 -10.18 15.82 28.83
CA PRO A 93 -9.47 15.88 27.57
C PRO A 93 -9.00 17.32 27.31
N HIS A 94 -7.70 17.46 27.04
CA HIS A 94 -7.09 18.73 26.68
C HIS A 94 -7.16 19.02 25.17
N VAL A 95 -7.48 17.99 24.37
CA VAL A 95 -7.87 18.13 22.96
C VAL A 95 -9.38 17.92 22.84
N SER A 96 -10.08 18.89 22.26
CA SER A 96 -11.53 18.84 22.11
C SER A 96 -11.97 17.97 20.93
N ARG A 97 -13.25 17.62 20.89
CA ARG A 97 -13.88 16.99 19.71
C ARG A 97 -13.63 17.84 18.46
N GLU A 98 -13.78 19.15 18.58
CA GLU A 98 -13.60 20.09 17.49
C GLU A 98 -12.15 20.15 17.00
N ASP A 99 -11.16 20.04 17.90
CA ASP A 99 -9.74 19.95 17.51
C ASP A 99 -9.45 18.68 16.70
N LEU A 100 -10.07 17.55 17.09
CA LEU A 100 -9.94 16.28 16.38
C LEU A 100 -10.60 16.33 15.00
N GLN A 101 -11.82 16.87 14.92
CA GLN A 101 -12.54 17.08 13.66
C GLN A 101 -11.72 17.97 12.71
N ALA A 102 -11.21 19.09 13.21
CA ALA A 102 -10.41 20.04 12.42
C ALA A 102 -9.08 19.42 11.94
N SER A 103 -8.37 18.69 12.81
CA SER A 103 -7.06 18.12 12.48
C SER A 103 -7.15 16.93 11.51
N LEU A 104 -8.23 16.14 11.58
CA LEU A 104 -8.33 14.88 10.84
C LEU A 104 -9.18 14.98 9.56
N PHE A 105 -10.17 15.86 9.50
CA PHE A 105 -11.14 15.89 8.39
C PHE A 105 -11.35 17.28 7.78
N ASP A 106 -11.62 18.31 8.58
CA ASP A 106 -12.06 19.61 8.03
C ASP A 106 -10.90 20.46 7.49
N GLY A 107 -9.77 20.44 8.20
CA GLY A 107 -8.57 21.20 7.84
C GLY A 107 -8.71 22.72 7.96
N PRO A 108 -7.67 23.47 7.56
CA PRO A 108 -6.38 22.95 7.10
C PRO A 108 -5.54 22.40 8.27
N ALA A 109 -4.81 21.31 8.03
CA ALA A 109 -3.83 20.74 8.97
C ALA A 109 -2.41 20.82 8.38
N GLU A 110 -1.39 21.01 9.23
CA GLU A 110 0.01 21.21 8.79
C GLU A 110 0.52 20.10 7.85
N TYR A 111 0.10 18.85 8.12
CA TYR A 111 0.48 17.65 7.38
C TYR A 111 -0.66 17.07 6.54
N GLY A 112 -1.71 17.87 6.31
CA GLY A 112 -2.92 17.47 5.62
C GLY A 112 -3.86 16.63 6.48
N THR A 113 -5.13 16.65 6.10
CA THR A 113 -6.22 15.85 6.66
C THR A 113 -6.35 14.52 5.91
N LEU A 114 -7.16 13.60 6.45
CA LEU A 114 -7.55 12.36 5.76
C LEU A 114 -8.34 12.64 4.48
N THR A 115 -9.18 13.67 4.52
CA THR A 115 -9.97 14.11 3.37
C THR A 115 -9.05 14.59 2.25
N GLU A 116 -8.15 15.53 2.54
CA GLU A 116 -7.18 16.04 1.55
C GLU A 116 -6.28 14.92 1.00
N PHE A 117 -5.82 14.00 1.87
CA PHE A 117 -4.95 12.90 1.45
C PHE A 117 -5.64 11.98 0.44
N TYR A 118 -6.83 11.47 0.77
CA TYR A 118 -7.53 10.53 -0.11
C TYR A 118 -8.10 11.21 -1.36
N GLU A 119 -8.46 12.49 -1.29
CA GLU A 119 -8.81 13.27 -2.49
C GLU A 119 -7.61 13.38 -3.44
N GLU A 120 -6.41 13.69 -2.95
CA GLU A 120 -5.20 13.77 -3.78
C GLU A 120 -4.76 12.40 -4.29
N ALA A 121 -4.66 11.40 -3.40
CA ALA A 121 -4.14 10.07 -3.76
C ALA A 121 -5.03 9.34 -4.78
N SER A 122 -6.34 9.60 -4.76
CA SER A 122 -7.34 8.99 -5.64
C SER A 122 -7.73 9.85 -6.85
N GLY A 123 -7.15 11.04 -7.00
CA GLY A 123 -7.53 11.99 -8.06
C GLY A 123 -8.98 12.45 -7.99
N GLY A 124 -9.51 12.60 -6.78
CA GLY A 124 -10.90 13.00 -6.52
C GLY A 124 -11.94 11.90 -6.78
N ARG A 125 -11.53 10.63 -6.95
CA ARG A 125 -12.46 9.50 -7.07
C ARG A 125 -13.05 9.08 -5.73
N LEU A 126 -12.26 9.16 -4.66
CA LEU A 126 -12.65 8.86 -3.29
C LEU A 126 -12.58 10.13 -2.44
N THR A 127 -13.66 10.42 -1.72
CA THR A 127 -13.66 11.39 -0.63
C THR A 127 -13.78 10.64 0.69
N VAL A 128 -12.82 10.82 1.59
CA VAL A 128 -12.97 10.37 2.98
C VAL A 128 -13.59 11.51 3.78
N THR A 129 -14.69 11.23 4.46
CA THR A 129 -15.31 12.14 5.42
C THR A 129 -15.27 11.52 6.80
N GLY A 130 -15.45 12.31 7.85
CA GLY A 130 -15.60 11.73 9.18
C GLY A 130 -16.29 12.66 10.15
N GLU A 131 -16.85 12.04 11.18
CA GLU A 131 -17.47 12.75 12.29
C GLU A 131 -16.82 12.30 13.60
N ALA A 132 -16.19 13.26 14.29
CA ALA A 132 -15.80 13.12 15.68
C ALA A 132 -17.05 13.20 16.55
N PHE A 133 -17.22 12.25 17.47
CA PHE A 133 -18.29 12.27 18.48
C PHE A 133 -17.79 12.78 19.83
N PRO A 134 -18.69 13.18 20.76
CA PRO A 134 -18.28 13.61 22.09
C PRO A 134 -17.44 12.55 22.81
N TRP A 135 -16.49 13.01 23.63
CA TRP A 135 -15.69 12.13 24.49
C TRP A 135 -16.59 11.31 25.43
N VAL A 136 -16.43 9.99 25.38
CA VAL A 136 -17.13 9.05 26.25
C VAL A 136 -16.23 8.68 27.42
N ARG A 137 -16.65 9.03 28.65
CA ARG A 137 -15.99 8.53 29.85
C ARG A 137 -16.55 7.18 30.24
N THR A 138 -15.71 6.16 30.16
CA THR A 138 -16.04 4.78 30.54
C THR A 138 -15.97 4.59 32.06
N SER A 139 -16.51 3.48 32.55
CA SER A 139 -16.50 3.05 33.95
C SER A 139 -15.18 2.39 34.36
N LEU A 140 -14.34 2.02 33.39
CA LEU A 140 -13.12 1.23 33.58
C LEU A 140 -11.90 2.12 33.79
N THR A 141 -11.01 1.76 34.72
CA THR A 141 -9.74 2.49 34.88
C THR A 141 -8.74 2.11 33.79
N MET A 142 -7.75 2.97 33.54
CA MET A 142 -6.67 2.66 32.61
C MET A 142 -5.98 1.35 32.99
N SER A 143 -5.78 1.07 34.28
CA SER A 143 -5.14 -0.17 34.72
C SER A 143 -5.94 -1.43 34.38
N GLN A 144 -7.29 -1.35 34.38
CA GLN A 144 -8.15 -2.47 33.97
C GLN A 144 -8.09 -2.69 32.45
N VAL A 145 -8.17 -1.60 31.69
CA VAL A 145 -8.21 -1.67 30.24
C VAL A 145 -6.86 -2.06 29.65
N VAL A 146 -5.78 -1.41 30.09
CA VAL A 146 -4.42 -1.63 29.55
C VAL A 146 -3.81 -2.91 30.13
N GLY A 147 -4.00 -3.16 31.43
CA GLY A 147 -3.36 -4.26 32.16
C GLY A 147 -1.83 -4.28 31.97
N ASP A 148 -1.22 -5.47 32.12
CA ASP A 148 0.22 -5.67 31.93
C ASP A 148 0.61 -5.92 30.46
N SER A 149 -0.31 -5.68 29.52
CA SER A 149 -0.22 -6.18 28.15
C SER A 149 -0.67 -5.16 27.10
N TYR A 150 -0.72 -3.89 27.51
CA TYR A 150 -1.11 -2.76 26.67
C TYR A 150 -2.44 -2.97 25.92
N GLY A 151 -3.42 -3.56 26.60
CA GLY A 151 -4.76 -3.79 26.05
C GLY A 151 -4.90 -5.00 25.13
N LEU A 152 -3.87 -5.84 24.97
CA LEU A 152 -3.92 -6.99 24.07
C LEU A 152 -4.06 -8.34 24.76
N GLY A 153 -3.67 -8.47 26.03
CA GLY A 153 -3.67 -9.75 26.74
C GLY A 153 -5.04 -10.16 27.28
N SER A 154 -5.16 -11.42 27.72
CA SER A 154 -6.41 -11.95 28.29
C SER A 154 -6.84 -11.30 29.61
N GLY A 155 -5.93 -10.62 30.31
CA GLY A 155 -6.22 -9.85 31.51
C GLY A 155 -6.57 -8.39 31.26
N SER A 156 -6.70 -7.96 30.00
CA SER A 156 -7.08 -6.60 29.61
C SER A 156 -8.58 -6.50 29.36
N GLU A 157 -9.19 -5.39 29.75
CA GLU A 157 -10.62 -5.11 29.54
C GLU A 157 -10.88 -4.23 28.29
N THR A 158 -10.01 -4.28 27.27
CA THR A 158 -10.14 -3.52 26.00
C THR A 158 -11.49 -3.72 25.33
N GLY A 159 -12.02 -4.96 25.31
CA GLY A 159 -13.34 -5.23 24.77
C GLY A 159 -14.44 -4.44 25.46
N ALA A 160 -14.48 -4.51 26.80
CA ALA A 160 -15.47 -3.80 27.59
C ALA A 160 -15.34 -2.27 27.44
N PHE A 161 -14.10 -1.76 27.37
CA PHE A 161 -13.83 -0.35 27.11
C PHE A 161 -14.42 0.12 25.77
N LEU A 162 -14.14 -0.62 24.69
CA LEU A 162 -14.66 -0.30 23.36
C LEU A 162 -16.18 -0.39 23.30
N PHE A 163 -16.78 -1.41 23.92
CA PHE A 163 -18.25 -1.54 23.98
C PHE A 163 -18.90 -0.39 24.75
N GLU A 164 -18.32 0.04 25.88
CA GLU A 164 -18.83 1.20 26.61
C GLU A 164 -18.70 2.50 25.80
N MET A 165 -17.64 2.64 25.01
CA MET A 165 -17.47 3.79 24.11
C MET A 165 -18.56 3.84 23.03
N VAL A 166 -18.83 2.73 22.34
CA VAL A 166 -19.90 2.67 21.33
C VAL A 166 -21.27 2.90 21.98
N ALA A 167 -21.56 2.22 23.09
CA ALA A 167 -22.81 2.40 23.84
C ALA A 167 -23.02 3.86 24.32
N GLY A 168 -21.92 4.57 24.62
CA GLY A 168 -21.94 5.96 25.03
C GLY A 168 -22.36 6.93 23.94
N VAL A 169 -22.24 6.55 22.67
CA VAL A 169 -22.66 7.37 21.51
C VAL A 169 -23.88 6.84 20.77
N ASP A 170 -24.22 5.56 20.92
CA ASP A 170 -25.32 4.86 20.22
C ASP A 170 -26.61 5.68 20.14
N GLY A 171 -27.17 6.12 21.27
CA GLY A 171 -28.40 6.91 21.27
C GLY A 171 -28.31 8.34 20.70
N MET A 172 -27.15 8.75 20.18
CA MET A 172 -26.91 10.06 19.55
C MET A 172 -26.50 9.96 18.08
N VAL A 173 -26.06 8.79 17.62
CA VAL A 173 -25.50 8.57 16.29
C VAL A 173 -26.43 7.64 15.53
N ASP A 174 -26.80 8.01 14.31
CA ASP A 174 -27.39 7.05 13.37
C ASP A 174 -26.24 6.35 12.64
N PHE A 175 -25.85 5.18 13.13
CA PHE A 175 -24.77 4.38 12.54
C PHE A 175 -25.09 3.92 11.11
N GLY A 176 -26.37 3.90 10.72
CA GLY A 176 -26.77 3.62 9.34
C GLY A 176 -26.26 4.66 8.35
N GLN A 177 -25.89 5.87 8.78
CA GLN A 177 -25.25 6.86 7.91
C GLN A 177 -23.81 6.48 7.51
N PHE A 178 -23.24 5.45 8.13
CA PHE A 178 -21.86 5.01 7.95
C PHE A 178 -21.74 3.59 7.36
N ASP A 179 -22.82 3.05 6.82
CA ASP A 179 -22.92 1.75 6.13
C ASP A 179 -23.32 2.05 4.68
N ASN A 180 -22.35 2.21 3.76
CA ASN A 180 -22.60 2.59 2.36
C ASN A 180 -21.75 1.80 1.35
N ASP A 181 -21.35 0.58 1.72
CA ASP A 181 -20.50 -0.27 0.91
C ASP A 181 -21.19 -0.84 -0.34
N GLY A 182 -22.51 -0.71 -0.41
CA GLY A 182 -23.38 -1.05 -1.53
C GLY A 182 -22.99 -0.36 -2.85
N PRO A 183 -23.29 -0.99 -4.01
CA PRO A 183 -23.10 -0.41 -5.32
C PRO A 183 -23.74 0.97 -5.56
N ASP A 184 -24.84 1.31 -4.89
CA ASP A 184 -25.50 2.62 -5.08
C ASP A 184 -24.87 3.76 -4.26
N GLY A 185 -24.08 3.41 -3.23
CA GLY A 185 -23.39 4.35 -2.34
C GLY A 185 -24.31 5.19 -1.45
N VAL A 186 -25.58 4.80 -1.32
CA VAL A 186 -26.56 5.43 -0.44
C VAL A 186 -26.49 4.74 0.92
N PRO A 187 -26.22 5.46 2.03
CA PRO A 187 -26.11 4.82 3.33
C PRO A 187 -27.39 4.07 3.77
N ASN A 188 -27.21 2.89 4.37
CA ASN A 188 -28.23 2.00 4.91
C ASN A 188 -29.37 1.75 3.90
N SER A 189 -28.96 1.37 2.70
CA SER A 189 -29.72 0.94 1.56
C SER A 189 -29.86 -0.60 1.53
N GLY A 190 -30.73 -1.12 0.67
CA GLY A 190 -30.98 -2.57 0.56
C GLY A 190 -29.83 -3.36 -0.06
N ASP A 191 -28.79 -2.70 -0.58
CA ASP A 191 -27.59 -3.32 -1.13
C ASP A 191 -26.36 -3.24 -0.21
N ASP A 192 -26.48 -2.60 0.94
CA ASP A 192 -25.45 -2.53 1.98
C ASP A 192 -25.45 -3.78 2.89
N ASP A 193 -24.31 -4.02 3.55
CA ASP A 193 -24.09 -5.22 4.36
C ASP A 193 -24.65 -5.14 5.80
N GLY A 194 -25.09 -3.97 6.25
CA GLY A 194 -25.65 -3.73 7.59
C GLY A 194 -24.59 -3.44 8.65
N THR A 195 -23.35 -3.14 8.26
CA THR A 195 -22.21 -2.91 9.15
C THR A 195 -21.58 -1.56 8.89
N VAL A 196 -21.16 -0.85 9.94
CA VAL A 196 -20.40 0.39 9.78
C VAL A 196 -19.08 0.14 9.05
N ASP A 197 -18.83 0.93 8.00
CA ASP A 197 -17.72 0.78 7.06
C ASP A 197 -16.34 1.06 7.65
N ALA A 198 -16.24 2.09 8.49
CA ALA A 198 -14.99 2.53 9.07
C ALA A 198 -15.19 3.14 10.46
N VAL A 199 -14.62 2.49 11.47
CA VAL A 199 -14.61 2.99 12.86
C VAL A 199 -13.18 3.24 13.31
N ALA A 200 -12.91 4.45 13.78
CA ALA A 200 -11.65 4.83 14.40
C ALA A 200 -11.88 5.21 15.86
N PHE A 201 -11.41 4.36 16.77
CA PHE A 201 -11.39 4.62 18.20
C PHE A 201 -10.14 5.39 18.60
N GLN A 202 -10.31 6.33 19.53
CA GLN A 202 -9.19 7.03 20.15
C GLN A 202 -9.27 7.04 21.68
N PHE A 203 -8.12 6.94 22.33
CA PHE A 203 -7.96 7.16 23.77
C PHE A 203 -7.03 8.37 24.03
N LEU A 204 -7.18 9.05 25.17
CA LEU A 204 -6.48 10.31 25.44
C LEU A 204 -4.98 10.14 25.72
N GLU A 205 -4.58 9.03 26.32
CA GLU A 205 -3.23 8.81 26.81
C GLU A 205 -2.24 8.59 25.66
N VAL A 206 -0.96 8.90 25.90
CA VAL A 206 0.12 8.56 24.97
C VAL A 206 0.13 7.04 24.76
N SER A 207 0.08 6.61 23.50
CA SER A 207 0.00 5.19 23.15
C SER A 207 1.22 4.39 23.63
N ALA A 208 1.03 3.08 23.85
CA ALA A 208 2.14 2.20 24.20
C ALA A 208 3.23 2.17 23.12
N SER A 209 2.84 2.30 21.84
CA SER A 209 3.80 2.39 20.74
C SER A 209 4.72 3.62 20.84
N CYS A 210 4.28 4.68 21.51
CA CYS A 210 5.09 5.87 21.81
C CYS A 210 5.88 5.75 23.13
N GLY A 211 5.79 4.61 23.83
CA GLY A 211 6.35 4.43 25.17
C GLY A 211 5.48 5.02 26.29
N GLY A 212 4.24 5.39 25.96
CA GLY A 212 3.25 5.86 26.92
C GLY A 212 2.49 4.72 27.61
N PRO A 213 1.59 5.05 28.55
CA PRO A 213 0.86 4.07 29.34
C PRO A 213 -0.41 3.55 28.67
N GLY A 214 -0.80 4.08 27.51
CA GLY A 214 -2.06 3.76 26.85
C GLY A 214 -2.09 2.38 26.18
N ILE A 215 -3.14 2.15 25.40
CA ILE A 215 -3.33 0.90 24.65
C ILE A 215 -2.27 0.82 23.53
N TRP A 216 -1.87 -0.40 23.18
CA TRP A 216 -1.07 -0.66 21.98
C TRP A 216 -1.96 -0.48 20.75
N PRO A 217 -1.67 0.48 19.85
CA PRO A 217 -2.54 0.74 18.70
C PRO A 217 -2.62 -0.49 17.78
N HIS A 218 -3.83 -0.82 17.34
CA HIS A 218 -4.10 -1.99 16.49
C HIS A 218 -5.44 -1.83 15.76
N ARG A 219 -5.72 -2.69 14.79
CA ARG A 219 -7.06 -2.91 14.26
C ARG A 219 -7.57 -4.29 14.61
N SER A 220 -8.86 -4.45 14.79
CA SER A 220 -9.46 -5.77 15.04
C SER A 220 -10.97 -5.69 14.77
N ARG A 221 -11.71 -6.62 15.35
CA ARG A 221 -13.16 -6.71 15.29
C ARG A 221 -13.71 -6.79 16.71
N LEU A 222 -14.75 -6.04 17.03
CA LEU A 222 -15.36 -6.02 18.36
C LEU A 222 -15.80 -7.42 18.80
N GLN A 223 -16.26 -8.25 17.87
CA GLN A 223 -16.62 -9.65 18.13
C GLN A 223 -15.46 -10.48 18.72
N ASN A 224 -14.20 -10.17 18.38
CA ASN A 224 -13.03 -10.91 18.87
C ASN A 224 -12.82 -10.70 20.37
N TRP A 225 -13.43 -9.66 20.93
CA TRP A 225 -13.36 -9.34 22.35
C TRP A 225 -14.56 -9.81 23.16
N ASN A 226 -15.63 -10.28 22.48
CA ASN A 226 -16.90 -10.60 23.12
C ASN A 226 -17.47 -11.94 22.63
N ALA A 227 -16.66 -13.00 22.74
CA ALA A 227 -17.06 -14.38 22.44
C ALA A 227 -17.68 -14.59 21.04
N GLY A 228 -17.28 -13.78 20.06
CA GLY A 228 -17.79 -13.84 18.68
C GLY A 228 -19.00 -12.94 18.40
N GLU A 229 -19.45 -12.13 19.37
CA GLU A 229 -20.60 -11.24 19.21
C GLU A 229 -20.14 -9.78 19.01
N PRO A 230 -20.45 -9.14 17.86
CA PRO A 230 -20.13 -7.73 17.63
C PRO A 230 -21.03 -6.80 18.48
N PHE A 231 -20.85 -5.49 18.34
CA PHE A 231 -21.78 -4.52 18.91
C PHE A 231 -22.98 -4.36 17.97
N VAL A 232 -24.19 -4.42 18.53
CA VAL A 232 -25.46 -4.22 17.81
C VAL A 232 -26.08 -2.93 18.31
N SER A 233 -26.25 -1.95 17.41
CA SER A 233 -26.83 -0.63 17.71
C SER A 233 -28.34 -0.67 17.91
N ASP A 234 -28.94 0.49 18.23
CA ASP A 234 -30.38 0.69 18.20
C ASP A 234 -30.93 1.22 16.85
N ASP A 235 -30.07 1.36 15.84
CA ASP A 235 -30.41 1.81 14.48
C ASP A 235 -30.85 0.66 13.58
N GLY A 236 -32.02 0.79 12.94
CA GLY A 236 -32.56 -0.26 12.07
C GLY A 236 -31.79 -0.39 10.75
N ALA A 237 -31.38 -1.61 10.41
CA ALA A 237 -30.75 -1.91 9.11
C ALA A 237 -31.81 -2.14 8.01
N ALA A 238 -31.55 -1.69 6.79
CA ALA A 238 -32.47 -1.80 5.64
C ALA A 238 -32.81 -3.25 5.28
N ASN A 239 -31.86 -4.16 5.48
CA ASN A 239 -32.02 -5.59 5.24
C ASN A 239 -32.61 -6.35 6.44
N GLY A 240 -33.07 -5.62 7.46
CA GLY A 240 -33.67 -6.14 8.68
C GLY A 240 -32.66 -6.36 9.79
N GLY A 241 -33.12 -6.26 11.05
CA GLY A 241 -32.23 -6.23 12.21
C GLY A 241 -31.77 -4.80 12.52
N PHE A 242 -30.56 -4.68 13.05
CA PHE A 242 -29.95 -3.41 13.46
C PHE A 242 -28.53 -3.31 12.91
N ILE A 243 -28.04 -2.08 12.76
CA ILE A 243 -26.68 -1.80 12.26
C ILE A 243 -25.64 -2.37 13.23
N ILE A 244 -24.62 -3.01 12.66
CA ILE A 244 -23.54 -3.65 13.41
C ILE A 244 -22.31 -2.73 13.42
N VAL A 245 -21.70 -2.58 14.59
CA VAL A 245 -20.36 -1.99 14.74
C VAL A 245 -19.40 -3.14 15.06
N ASN A 246 -18.41 -3.37 14.19
CA ASN A 246 -17.50 -4.51 14.36
C ASN A 246 -16.05 -4.18 14.03
N ASP A 247 -15.76 -3.87 12.77
CA ASP A 247 -14.41 -3.61 12.30
C ASP A 247 -13.94 -2.24 12.81
N TYR A 248 -12.74 -2.18 13.41
CA TYR A 248 -12.24 -0.95 14.00
C TYR A 248 -10.73 -0.81 13.94
N THR A 249 -10.26 0.43 14.04
CA THR A 249 -8.89 0.81 14.40
C THR A 249 -8.89 1.49 15.76
N ILE A 250 -7.82 1.33 16.55
CA ILE A 250 -7.65 2.05 17.82
C ILE A 250 -6.25 2.62 17.94
N GLN A 251 -6.17 3.86 18.42
CA GLN A 251 -4.92 4.61 18.58
C GLN A 251 -5.10 5.77 19.58
N SER A 252 -4.04 6.53 19.87
CA SER A 252 -4.14 7.70 20.75
C SER A 252 -4.75 8.89 20.01
N ALA A 253 -5.56 9.71 20.68
CA ALA A 253 -6.03 10.99 20.16
C ALA A 253 -4.91 12.03 20.05
N VAL A 254 -3.82 11.83 20.79
CA VAL A 254 -2.70 12.76 20.89
C VAL A 254 -1.44 12.18 20.27
N ASP A 255 -0.54 13.09 19.89
CA ASP A 255 0.80 12.75 19.47
C ASP A 255 1.60 12.14 20.63
N CYS A 256 2.83 11.72 20.35
CA CYS A 256 3.64 11.05 21.35
C CYS A 256 4.28 11.99 22.37
N GLY A 257 4.18 13.31 22.15
CA GLY A 257 4.39 14.31 23.21
C GLY A 257 3.22 14.34 24.20
N GLY A 258 2.04 13.86 23.81
CA GLY A 258 0.83 13.82 24.62
C GLY A 258 0.18 15.19 24.79
N VAL A 259 0.42 16.11 23.84
CA VAL A 259 -0.01 17.51 23.94
C VAL A 259 -0.87 17.91 22.75
N GLU A 260 -0.43 17.57 21.54
CA GLU A 260 -1.12 17.94 20.30
C GLU A 260 -1.96 16.77 19.81
N VAL A 261 -2.98 17.06 19.00
CA VAL A 261 -3.74 16.01 18.29
C VAL A 261 -2.79 15.19 17.41
N GLN A 262 -3.00 13.86 17.37
CA GLN A 262 -2.23 13.00 16.46
C GLN A 262 -2.44 13.40 15.00
N LYS A 263 -1.46 13.09 14.16
CA LYS A 263 -1.51 13.41 12.72
C LYS A 263 -2.34 12.37 11.98
N ALA A 264 -2.97 12.79 10.88
CA ALA A 264 -3.76 11.91 10.01
C ALA A 264 -2.97 10.71 9.47
N THR A 265 -1.65 10.79 9.41
CA THR A 265 -0.73 9.81 8.83
C THR A 265 -1.02 8.35 9.24
N THR A 266 -1.23 8.08 10.52
CA THR A 266 -1.47 6.72 11.00
C THR A 266 -2.87 6.23 10.63
N ILE A 267 -3.90 7.08 10.74
CA ILE A 267 -5.26 6.72 10.31
C ILE A 267 -5.28 6.51 8.79
N ALA A 268 -4.54 7.31 8.01
CA ALA A 268 -4.47 7.16 6.56
C ALA A 268 -4.00 5.75 6.17
N HIS A 269 -2.95 5.24 6.82
CA HIS A 269 -2.45 3.89 6.61
C HIS A 269 -3.51 2.83 6.96
N GLU A 270 -4.20 2.98 8.09
CA GLU A 270 -5.23 2.02 8.49
C GLU A 270 -6.46 2.03 7.58
N LEU A 271 -6.86 3.20 7.09
CA LEU A 271 -7.91 3.28 6.07
C LEU A 271 -7.49 2.57 4.78
N GLY A 272 -6.20 2.52 4.44
CA GLY A 272 -5.72 1.73 3.30
C GLY A 272 -6.11 0.25 3.41
N HIS A 273 -6.13 -0.28 4.63
CA HIS A 273 -6.60 -1.64 4.89
C HIS A 273 -8.13 -1.77 4.83
N VAL A 274 -8.88 -0.74 5.25
CA VAL A 274 -10.33 -0.67 5.02
C VAL A 274 -10.66 -0.73 3.53
N LEU A 275 -9.78 -0.16 2.69
CA LEU A 275 -9.88 -0.27 1.23
C LEU A 275 -9.39 -1.62 0.67
N GLY A 276 -8.90 -2.53 1.50
CA GLY A 276 -8.43 -3.86 1.10
C GLY A 276 -6.99 -3.93 0.62
N LEU A 277 -6.16 -2.92 0.92
CA LEU A 277 -4.72 -2.95 0.65
C LEU A 277 -3.96 -3.74 1.73
N PRO A 278 -2.94 -4.52 1.37
CA PRO A 278 -2.06 -5.19 2.32
C PRO A 278 -0.94 -4.26 2.77
N ASP A 279 -0.26 -4.61 3.86
CA ASP A 279 1.05 -4.04 4.16
C ASP A 279 2.09 -4.49 3.13
N LEU A 280 2.95 -3.58 2.71
CA LEU A 280 4.05 -3.84 1.77
C LEU A 280 5.42 -3.99 2.44
N TYR A 281 5.52 -3.92 3.77
CA TYR A 281 6.76 -4.16 4.50
C TYR A 281 6.84 -5.57 5.11
N ASP A 282 8.06 -6.08 5.27
CA ASP A 282 8.34 -7.39 5.85
C ASP A 282 8.81 -7.27 7.31
N ARG A 283 8.20 -8.09 8.15
CA ARG A 283 8.36 -8.18 9.60
C ARG A 283 8.61 -9.61 10.08
N SER A 284 8.90 -10.52 9.16
CA SER A 284 9.11 -11.95 9.45
C SER A 284 10.30 -12.21 10.38
N GLN A 285 11.27 -11.31 10.41
CA GLN A 285 12.47 -11.43 11.23
C GLN A 285 12.37 -10.70 12.58
N GLY A 286 11.21 -10.12 12.87
CA GLY A 286 10.98 -9.41 14.12
C GLY A 286 9.92 -8.34 13.99
N LEU A 287 9.34 -8.07 15.14
CA LEU A 287 8.22 -7.18 15.33
C LEU A 287 8.66 -5.71 15.41
N GLU A 288 9.85 -5.47 15.95
CA GLU A 288 10.38 -4.12 16.12
C GLU A 288 10.79 -3.48 14.79
N PRO A 289 10.70 -2.14 14.68
CA PRO A 289 11.12 -1.42 13.49
C PRO A 289 12.54 -1.76 13.03
N GLU A 290 13.49 -2.02 13.93
CA GLU A 290 14.88 -2.38 13.60
C GLU A 290 15.03 -3.72 12.85
N TYR A 291 14.04 -4.62 12.96
CA TYR A 291 14.01 -5.91 12.27
C TYR A 291 13.28 -5.87 10.93
N ARG A 292 12.53 -4.80 10.66
CA ARG A 292 11.72 -4.68 9.45
C ARG A 292 12.58 -4.46 8.22
N ARG A 293 12.13 -5.03 7.10
CA ARG A 293 12.56 -4.63 5.76
C ARG A 293 11.41 -3.85 5.14
N TRP A 294 11.71 -2.69 4.61
CA TRP A 294 10.67 -1.77 4.15
C TRP A 294 10.22 -2.06 2.72
N VAL A 295 10.97 -2.88 1.97
CA VAL A 295 10.66 -3.48 0.66
C VAL A 295 10.36 -2.47 -0.45
N VAL A 296 9.32 -1.65 -0.29
CA VAL A 296 9.02 -0.48 -1.13
C VAL A 296 9.37 0.86 -0.45
N GLY A 297 9.69 0.85 0.84
CA GLY A 297 10.24 2.01 1.54
C GLY A 297 9.22 3.08 1.93
N CYS A 298 9.69 4.29 2.17
CA CYS A 298 8.89 5.46 2.52
C CYS A 298 8.15 6.04 1.32
N TRP A 299 8.48 5.55 0.13
CA TRP A 299 7.79 5.84 -1.10
C TRP A 299 6.33 5.36 -1.08
N ASP A 300 5.95 4.44 -0.19
CA ASP A 300 4.58 3.93 -0.11
C ASP A 300 3.97 4.08 1.28
N LEU A 301 2.74 4.62 1.36
CA LEU A 301 1.96 4.65 2.59
C LEU A 301 1.85 3.29 3.26
N MET A 302 1.61 2.22 2.50
CA MET A 302 1.42 0.85 2.99
C MET A 302 2.74 0.19 3.43
N ALA A 303 3.85 0.90 3.35
CA ALA A 303 5.15 0.54 3.92
C ALA A 303 5.65 1.57 4.94
N ALA A 304 6.72 2.31 4.63
CA ALA A 304 7.32 3.28 5.55
C ALA A 304 6.78 4.70 5.36
N GLY A 305 5.81 4.92 4.47
CA GLY A 305 5.28 6.24 4.15
C GLY A 305 4.62 6.94 5.33
N SER A 306 4.09 6.18 6.28
CA SER A 306 3.59 6.72 7.55
C SER A 306 4.68 7.02 8.59
N TRP A 307 5.92 6.61 8.31
CA TRP A 307 7.06 6.68 9.21
C TRP A 307 8.09 7.72 8.81
N GLY A 308 8.16 8.05 7.53
CA GLY A 308 9.19 8.91 6.94
C GLY A 308 10.42 8.12 6.48
N CYS A 309 11.32 8.82 5.80
CA CYS A 309 12.48 8.23 5.11
C CYS A 309 13.75 8.21 5.97
N GLY A 310 14.81 7.57 5.47
CA GLY A 310 16.14 7.57 6.06
C GLY A 310 16.40 6.44 7.07
N THR A 311 17.37 6.66 7.96
CA THR A 311 17.84 5.64 8.93
C THR A 311 16.93 5.55 10.16
N MET A 312 17.34 4.83 11.22
CA MET A 312 16.51 4.62 12.41
C MET A 312 16.08 5.92 13.09
N ASN A 313 16.91 6.96 13.04
CA ASN A 313 16.61 8.24 13.64
C ASN A 313 15.48 8.91 12.85
N ARG A 314 14.35 9.11 13.51
CA ARG A 314 13.28 9.98 13.03
C ARG A 314 13.40 11.29 13.78
N GLU A 315 13.84 12.34 13.10
CA GLU A 315 13.93 13.66 13.75
C GLU A 315 12.57 14.38 13.73
N GLU A 316 11.65 14.08 12.79
CA GLU A 316 10.40 14.83 12.63
C GLU A 316 9.21 13.97 12.17
N TRP A 317 8.01 14.52 12.28
CA TRP A 317 6.80 13.92 11.69
C TRP A 317 6.73 14.18 10.19
N VAL A 318 6.04 13.29 9.48
CA VAL A 318 5.88 13.35 8.03
C VAL A 318 4.41 13.28 7.62
N ARG A 319 4.12 13.87 6.46
CA ARG A 319 2.87 13.63 5.72
C ARG A 319 2.79 12.15 5.33
N PRO A 320 1.59 11.56 5.24
CA PRO A 320 1.45 10.27 4.57
C PRO A 320 1.86 10.44 3.12
N THR A 321 2.85 9.68 2.66
CA THR A 321 3.21 9.66 1.24
C THR A 321 2.10 8.99 0.42
N HIS A 322 2.03 9.22 -0.89
CA HIS A 322 1.07 8.48 -1.72
C HIS A 322 1.29 6.97 -1.61
N ILE A 323 0.20 6.22 -1.74
CA ILE A 323 0.26 4.81 -2.14
C ILE A 323 0.89 4.66 -3.54
N GLY A 324 1.58 3.56 -3.78
CA GLY A 324 2.34 3.32 -4.99
C GLY A 324 1.52 2.85 -6.19
N ALA A 325 2.21 2.68 -7.31
CA ALA A 325 1.62 2.28 -8.58
C ALA A 325 0.81 0.98 -8.51
N TRP A 326 1.23 0.00 -7.70
CA TRP A 326 0.57 -1.30 -7.59
C TRP A 326 -0.79 -1.19 -6.89
N GLU A 327 -0.85 -0.44 -5.80
CA GLU A 327 -2.08 -0.14 -5.08
C GLU A 327 -3.02 0.71 -5.91
N LYS A 328 -2.50 1.73 -6.62
CA LYS A 328 -3.30 2.56 -7.51
C LYS A 328 -3.91 1.76 -8.66
N ASP A 329 -3.18 0.82 -9.27
CA ASP A 329 -3.73 -0.13 -10.26
C ASP A 329 -4.86 -0.95 -9.64
N ARG A 330 -4.62 -1.52 -8.45
CA ARG A 330 -5.62 -2.32 -7.73
C ARG A 330 -6.87 -1.55 -7.33
N LEU A 331 -6.77 -0.27 -6.98
CA LEU A 331 -7.91 0.58 -6.64
C LEU A 331 -8.56 1.23 -7.88
N GLY A 332 -7.95 1.10 -9.05
CA GLY A 332 -8.36 1.79 -10.27
C GLY A 332 -8.16 3.31 -10.21
N TRP A 333 -7.24 3.79 -9.39
CA TRP A 333 -6.94 5.22 -9.20
C TRP A 333 -5.93 5.77 -10.21
N LEU A 334 -5.58 4.98 -11.22
CA LEU A 334 -4.78 5.44 -12.35
C LEU A 334 -5.69 6.05 -13.42
N GLY A 335 -5.30 7.21 -13.92
CA GLY A 335 -5.89 7.82 -15.11
C GLY A 335 -5.42 7.13 -16.39
N SER A 336 -4.20 6.60 -16.37
CA SER A 336 -3.63 5.81 -17.47
C SER A 336 -2.69 4.72 -16.94
N LEU A 337 -2.94 3.48 -17.36
CA LEU A 337 -2.01 2.37 -17.21
C LEU A 337 -1.61 1.87 -18.60
N GLU A 338 -0.44 2.28 -19.05
CA GLU A 338 0.05 1.95 -20.39
C GLU A 338 0.76 0.60 -20.39
N LEU A 339 0.18 -0.38 -21.07
CA LEU A 339 0.79 -1.71 -21.24
C LEU A 339 1.79 -1.68 -22.40
N VAL A 340 3.06 -1.88 -22.10
CA VAL A 340 4.11 -1.97 -23.13
C VAL A 340 3.96 -3.27 -23.92
N GLY A 341 3.87 -3.12 -25.24
CA GLY A 341 3.78 -4.23 -26.19
C GLY A 341 5.14 -4.82 -26.56
N ASP A 342 5.25 -5.36 -27.77
CA ASP A 342 6.51 -5.81 -28.38
C ASP A 342 7.18 -4.64 -29.11
N VAL A 343 8.23 -4.07 -28.52
CA VAL A 343 8.79 -2.77 -28.94
C VAL A 343 10.32 -2.79 -28.98
N LEU A 344 10.89 -1.91 -29.82
CA LEU A 344 12.32 -1.65 -29.94
C LEU A 344 12.57 -0.13 -29.83
N ASP A 345 13.32 0.28 -28.81
CA ASP A 345 13.74 1.68 -28.59
C ASP A 345 12.59 2.68 -28.53
N GLU A 346 11.45 2.26 -28.00
CA GLU A 346 10.29 3.13 -27.88
C GLU A 346 10.42 4.03 -26.65
N GLU A 347 10.17 5.33 -26.85
CA GLU A 347 10.19 6.32 -25.78
C GLU A 347 8.78 6.49 -25.20
N TYR A 348 8.67 6.34 -23.88
CA TYR A 348 7.50 6.64 -23.08
C TYR A 348 7.76 7.90 -22.25
N VAL A 349 6.74 8.74 -22.10
CA VAL A 349 6.80 9.97 -21.30
C VAL A 349 5.80 9.87 -20.18
N LEU A 350 6.27 10.00 -18.93
CA LEU A 350 5.42 10.00 -17.73
C LEU A 350 5.42 11.39 -17.10
N GLU A 351 4.22 11.95 -16.94
CA GLU A 351 3.97 13.08 -16.06
C GLU A 351 3.98 12.62 -14.58
N PRO A 352 4.20 13.53 -13.60
CA PRO A 352 4.12 13.19 -12.19
C PRO A 352 2.80 12.51 -11.83
N VAL A 353 2.85 11.37 -11.13
CA VAL A 353 1.67 10.55 -10.80
C VAL A 353 0.67 11.29 -9.91
N GLN A 354 1.11 12.32 -9.16
CA GLN A 354 0.25 13.15 -8.33
C GLN A 354 -0.81 13.92 -9.14
N GLY A 355 -0.47 14.33 -10.37
CA GLY A 355 -1.40 15.05 -11.25
C GLY A 355 -1.77 14.31 -12.53
N GLY A 356 -0.86 13.53 -13.09
CA GLY A 356 -1.04 12.79 -14.34
C GLY A 356 -1.64 11.39 -14.17
N GLU A 357 -1.45 10.77 -13.00
CA GLU A 357 -1.93 9.42 -12.69
C GLU A 357 -1.53 8.37 -13.74
N GLN A 358 -0.33 8.53 -14.31
CA GLN A 358 0.20 7.69 -15.38
C GLN A 358 1.20 6.68 -14.82
N VAL A 359 1.03 5.42 -15.21
CA VAL A 359 1.96 4.34 -14.90
C VAL A 359 2.24 3.54 -16.17
N LEU A 360 3.51 3.17 -16.35
CA LEU A 360 3.91 2.23 -17.39
C LEU A 360 3.97 0.81 -16.82
N LYS A 361 3.34 -0.15 -17.49
CA LYS A 361 3.35 -1.57 -17.13
C LYS A 361 4.11 -2.37 -18.19
N ILE A 362 5.23 -2.96 -17.79
CA ILE A 362 6.14 -3.68 -18.70
C ILE A 362 6.14 -5.16 -18.34
N PRO A 363 5.52 -6.04 -19.14
CA PRO A 363 5.64 -7.49 -18.93
C PRO A 363 7.10 -7.95 -19.05
N LEU A 364 7.57 -8.76 -18.10
CA LEU A 364 8.92 -9.33 -18.11
C LEU A 364 9.01 -10.63 -18.93
N GLU A 365 7.88 -11.12 -19.44
CA GLU A 365 7.76 -12.37 -20.18
C GLU A 365 7.19 -12.12 -21.58
N SER A 366 7.71 -12.83 -22.58
CA SER A 366 7.18 -12.82 -23.94
C SER A 366 6.02 -13.79 -24.11
N GLY A 367 5.17 -13.52 -25.11
CA GLY A 367 4.10 -14.42 -25.53
C GLY A 367 2.75 -14.07 -24.90
N PRO A 368 1.81 -15.04 -24.82
CA PRO A 368 0.49 -14.78 -24.27
C PRO A 368 0.58 -14.41 -22.78
N LEU A 369 0.27 -13.15 -22.47
CA LEU A 369 0.22 -12.67 -21.09
C LEU A 369 -0.94 -13.31 -20.32
N SER A 370 -0.75 -13.51 -19.03
CA SER A 370 -1.74 -14.08 -18.12
C SER A 370 -1.75 -13.31 -16.79
N GLY A 371 -2.66 -13.68 -15.88
CA GLY A 371 -2.69 -13.12 -14.52
C GLY A 371 -1.41 -13.41 -13.71
N ASP A 372 -0.66 -14.46 -14.08
CA ASP A 372 0.57 -14.89 -13.42
C ASP A 372 1.84 -14.23 -14.01
N THR A 373 1.69 -13.38 -15.03
CA THR A 373 2.83 -12.77 -15.70
C THR A 373 3.54 -11.78 -14.77
N GLU A 374 4.85 -11.92 -14.63
CA GLU A 374 5.67 -10.93 -13.90
C GLU A 374 5.82 -9.64 -14.72
N TYR A 375 5.85 -8.49 -14.05
CA TYR A 375 5.95 -7.19 -14.72
C TYR A 375 6.67 -6.15 -13.88
N LEU A 376 7.11 -5.08 -14.55
CA LEU A 376 7.52 -3.84 -13.90
C LEU A 376 6.38 -2.82 -13.95
N LEU A 377 6.23 -2.04 -12.89
CA LEU A 377 5.47 -0.78 -12.90
C LEU A 377 6.43 0.38 -12.75
N LEU A 378 6.28 1.40 -13.59
CA LEU A 378 7.07 2.62 -13.50
C LEU A 378 6.15 3.81 -13.31
N GLU A 379 6.43 4.62 -12.30
CA GLU A 379 5.75 5.89 -12.04
C GLU A 379 6.79 6.99 -11.81
N TYR A 380 6.46 8.22 -12.21
CA TYR A 380 7.28 9.38 -11.90
C TYR A 380 6.67 10.13 -10.72
N ARG A 381 7.47 10.39 -9.67
CA ARG A 381 7.03 11.13 -8.49
C ARG A 381 7.86 12.39 -8.27
N THR A 382 7.15 13.46 -7.94
CA THR A 382 7.71 14.76 -7.58
C THR A 382 7.50 15.05 -6.09
N LYS A 383 8.31 15.96 -5.53
CA LYS A 383 8.17 16.40 -4.13
C LYS A 383 7.09 17.47 -4.01
N GLU A 384 5.85 17.11 -4.29
CA GLU A 384 4.68 17.99 -4.23
C GLU A 384 3.50 17.32 -3.51
N GLY A 385 2.48 18.09 -3.14
CA GLY A 385 1.32 17.57 -2.43
C GLY A 385 1.70 16.80 -1.16
N PHE A 386 1.19 15.59 -0.99
CA PHE A 386 1.50 14.70 0.13
C PHE A 386 2.89 14.05 0.06
N ASP A 387 3.56 14.14 -1.08
CA ASP A 387 4.92 13.62 -1.32
C ASP A 387 6.03 14.64 -1.09
N GLN A 388 5.71 15.82 -0.54
CA GLN A 388 6.70 16.88 -0.23
C GLN A 388 7.87 16.40 0.66
N ASP A 389 7.61 15.42 1.52
CA ASP A 389 8.59 14.89 2.49
C ASP A 389 9.45 13.74 1.92
N LEU A 390 9.26 13.35 0.64
CA LEU A 390 10.09 12.35 -0.04
C LEU A 390 11.56 12.80 -0.14
N PRO A 391 12.52 11.85 -0.21
CA PRO A 391 13.94 12.20 -0.20
C PRO A 391 14.40 12.79 -1.54
N ALA A 392 13.72 12.47 -2.64
CA ALA A 392 13.97 13.02 -3.97
C ALA A 392 12.73 12.92 -4.87
N SER A 393 12.74 13.68 -5.97
CA SER A 393 11.84 13.44 -7.11
C SER A 393 12.53 12.52 -8.11
N GLY A 394 11.83 11.52 -8.63
CA GLY A 394 12.41 10.54 -9.53
C GLY A 394 11.42 9.47 -9.97
N VAL A 395 11.88 8.56 -10.82
CA VAL A 395 11.10 7.42 -11.29
C VAL A 395 11.26 6.27 -10.30
N LEU A 396 10.14 5.72 -9.84
CA LEU A 396 10.11 4.50 -9.04
C LEU A 396 9.84 3.32 -9.97
N VAL A 397 10.57 2.23 -9.79
CA VAL A 397 10.45 1.00 -10.58
C VAL A 397 10.09 -0.13 -9.65
N TYR A 398 8.86 -0.61 -9.73
CA TYR A 398 8.37 -1.74 -8.94
C TYR A 398 8.49 -3.02 -9.74
N HIS A 399 9.10 -4.08 -9.18
CA HIS A 399 8.99 -5.44 -9.70
C HIS A 399 7.82 -6.13 -9.03
N VAL A 400 6.87 -6.61 -9.83
CA VAL A 400 5.70 -7.34 -9.36
C VAL A 400 5.71 -8.79 -9.86
N ASP A 401 5.60 -9.73 -8.93
CA ASP A 401 5.43 -11.16 -9.21
C ASP A 401 4.09 -11.66 -8.62
N PRO A 402 3.03 -11.78 -9.45
CA PRO A 402 1.72 -12.24 -9.00
C PRO A 402 1.73 -13.64 -8.38
N LYS A 403 2.72 -14.49 -8.71
CA LYS A 403 2.80 -15.88 -8.21
C LYS A 403 3.22 -15.93 -6.75
N ILE A 404 3.82 -14.86 -6.22
CA ILE A 404 4.14 -14.76 -4.79
C ILE A 404 2.86 -14.39 -4.04
N SER A 405 2.53 -15.19 -3.03
CA SER A 405 1.43 -14.91 -2.10
C SER A 405 1.89 -13.89 -1.04
N GLY A 406 1.33 -12.68 -1.07
CA GLY A 406 1.55 -11.66 -0.05
C GLY A 406 2.95 -11.03 -0.04
N ASN A 407 3.24 -10.23 1.00
CA ASN A 407 4.53 -9.56 1.21
C ASN A 407 5.17 -9.91 2.56
N ARG A 408 4.67 -10.97 3.20
CA ARG A 408 5.09 -11.41 4.53
C ARG A 408 5.57 -12.85 4.46
N PRO A 409 6.82 -13.09 4.03
CA PRO A 409 7.39 -14.43 4.06
C PRO A 409 7.40 -14.93 5.51
N CYS A 410 7.32 -16.25 5.72
CA CYS A 410 7.58 -16.81 7.05
C CYS A 410 9.06 -16.66 7.43
N ASP A 411 9.39 -16.79 8.72
CA ASP A 411 10.75 -16.59 9.26
C ASP A 411 11.83 -17.45 8.56
N THR A 412 11.42 -18.59 8.01
CA THR A 412 12.29 -19.57 7.32
C THR A 412 12.08 -19.64 5.81
N CYS A 413 11.15 -18.85 5.29
CA CYS A 413 10.80 -18.82 3.87
C CYS A 413 11.85 -18.02 3.09
N PRO A 414 12.02 -18.29 1.78
CA PRO A 414 12.69 -17.36 0.89
C PRO A 414 12.08 -15.98 1.05
N GLN A 415 12.95 -14.98 1.20
CA GLN A 415 12.54 -13.62 1.48
C GLN A 415 12.19 -12.91 0.17
N GLN A 416 11.12 -13.39 -0.43
CA GLN A 416 10.57 -12.92 -1.70
C GLN A 416 9.25 -12.23 -1.43
N TYR A 417 8.96 -11.20 -2.21
CA TYR A 417 7.82 -10.31 -2.02
C TYR A 417 7.07 -10.18 -3.34
N ARG A 418 5.74 -10.06 -3.27
CA ARG A 418 4.93 -9.83 -4.47
C ARG A 418 5.28 -8.50 -5.13
N VAL A 419 5.57 -7.47 -4.35
CA VAL A 419 5.95 -6.13 -4.84
C VAL A 419 7.27 -5.72 -4.19
N VAL A 420 8.24 -5.30 -4.99
CA VAL A 420 9.54 -4.79 -4.53
C VAL A 420 9.91 -3.52 -5.29
N LEU A 421 10.46 -2.51 -4.61
CA LEU A 421 11.07 -1.38 -5.30
C LEU A 421 12.50 -1.72 -5.73
N LEU A 422 12.81 -1.56 -7.01
CA LEU A 422 14.16 -1.72 -7.53
C LEU A 422 14.95 -0.43 -7.27
N GLU A 423 15.76 -0.43 -6.22
CA GLU A 423 16.60 0.70 -5.80
C GLU A 423 17.63 1.06 -6.90
N ALA A 424 17.57 2.30 -7.41
CA ALA A 424 18.38 2.74 -8.55
C ALA A 424 19.90 2.64 -8.31
N ASP A 425 20.33 2.78 -7.05
CA ASP A 425 21.72 2.64 -6.65
C ASP A 425 22.18 1.19 -6.42
N GLY A 426 21.25 0.22 -6.50
CA GLY A 426 21.51 -1.21 -6.33
C GLY A 426 22.09 -1.57 -4.97
N ASN A 427 21.77 -0.80 -3.93
CA ASN A 427 22.33 -1.02 -2.61
C ASN A 427 21.52 -2.01 -1.75
N ASP A 428 20.29 -2.39 -2.12
CA ASP A 428 19.35 -3.28 -1.41
C ASP A 428 19.03 -2.88 0.04
N SER A 429 19.07 -1.59 0.37
CA SER A 429 18.84 -1.11 1.73
C SER A 429 17.40 -1.33 2.18
N LEU A 430 16.43 -1.28 1.28
CA LEU A 430 15.02 -1.55 1.58
C LEU A 430 14.75 -3.03 1.88
N LEU A 431 15.60 -3.92 1.35
CA LEU A 431 15.54 -5.37 1.57
C LEU A 431 16.38 -5.84 2.76
N ARG A 432 16.95 -4.91 3.53
CA ARG A 432 17.70 -5.19 4.76
C ARG A 432 17.01 -4.57 5.96
N SER A 433 17.17 -5.21 7.11
CA SER A 433 16.78 -4.59 8.36
C SER A 433 17.80 -3.53 8.78
N PHE A 434 17.45 -2.63 9.69
CA PHE A 434 18.40 -1.64 10.18
C PHE A 434 19.63 -2.27 10.83
N LEU A 435 19.45 -3.41 11.51
CA LEU A 435 20.56 -4.21 12.07
C LEU A 435 21.51 -4.75 11.00
N GLN A 436 21.03 -4.85 9.76
CA GLN A 436 21.78 -5.28 8.58
C GLN A 436 22.26 -4.09 7.73
N GLY A 437 22.09 -2.85 8.20
CA GLY A 437 22.43 -1.64 7.44
C GLY A 437 21.40 -1.25 6.38
N GLY A 438 20.15 -1.68 6.54
CA GLY A 438 19.01 -1.18 5.77
C GLY A 438 18.52 0.17 6.26
N ASN A 439 17.61 0.76 5.50
CA ASN A 439 16.99 2.05 5.80
C ASN A 439 15.50 2.04 5.36
N ARG A 440 14.78 3.15 5.56
CA ARG A 440 13.38 3.34 5.12
C ARG A 440 13.25 3.90 3.72
N GLY A 441 14.34 4.25 3.07
CA GLY A 441 14.40 4.85 1.76
C GLY A 441 15.25 6.11 1.75
N GLU A 442 15.90 6.34 0.63
CA GLU A 442 16.81 7.45 0.40
C GLU A 442 16.74 7.95 -1.05
N ALA A 443 17.39 9.08 -1.31
CA ALA A 443 17.35 9.69 -2.64
C ALA A 443 17.93 8.78 -3.75
N GLY A 444 18.83 7.86 -3.37
CA GLY A 444 19.45 6.87 -4.25
C GLY A 444 18.50 5.79 -4.75
N ASP A 445 17.35 5.59 -4.12
CA ASP A 445 16.37 4.56 -4.54
C ASP A 445 15.69 4.94 -5.86
N ALA A 446 15.51 6.24 -6.10
CA ALA A 446 14.74 6.75 -7.23
C ALA A 446 15.62 6.99 -8.47
N TRP A 447 15.14 6.53 -9.62
CA TRP A 447 15.84 6.64 -10.89
C TRP A 447 15.74 8.06 -11.45
N GLY A 448 16.78 8.49 -12.16
CA GLY A 448 16.89 9.85 -12.70
C GLY A 448 17.43 10.89 -11.71
N VAL A 449 17.64 10.52 -10.43
CA VAL A 449 18.24 11.41 -9.41
C VAL A 449 19.75 11.60 -9.63
N VAL A 450 20.48 10.52 -9.92
CA VAL A 450 21.94 10.53 -10.14
C VAL A 450 22.25 10.33 -11.63
N GLY A 451 21.60 11.12 -12.48
CA GLY A 451 21.73 11.04 -13.94
C GLY A 451 20.84 9.95 -14.57
N PRO A 452 20.98 9.71 -15.88
CA PRO A 452 20.15 8.75 -16.59
C PRO A 452 20.36 7.32 -16.08
N GLY A 453 19.24 6.64 -15.77
CA GLY A 453 19.21 5.25 -15.33
C GLY A 453 19.21 4.25 -16.48
N MET A 454 19.66 3.02 -16.23
CA MET A 454 19.57 1.90 -17.18
C MET A 454 19.29 0.60 -16.42
N LEU A 455 18.35 -0.20 -16.92
CA LEU A 455 17.94 -1.47 -16.33
C LEU A 455 17.84 -2.55 -17.42
N THR A 456 18.67 -3.58 -17.34
CA THR A 456 18.61 -4.75 -18.23
C THR A 456 18.68 -6.03 -17.42
N ASN A 457 18.63 -7.19 -18.06
CA ASN A 457 18.81 -8.48 -17.40
C ASN A 457 20.30 -8.75 -17.05
N HIS A 458 21.24 -7.85 -17.33
CA HIS A 458 22.65 -7.92 -16.90
C HIS A 458 23.10 -6.77 -15.97
N THR A 459 22.25 -5.80 -15.67
CA THR A 459 22.53 -4.75 -14.68
C THR A 459 22.28 -5.25 -13.25
N TYR A 460 22.62 -4.42 -12.25
CA TYR A 460 22.11 -4.57 -10.88
C TYR A 460 21.58 -3.21 -10.39
N PRO A 461 20.29 -3.09 -10.00
CA PRO A 461 19.23 -4.11 -10.11
C PRO A 461 18.99 -4.54 -11.58
N SER A 462 18.17 -5.57 -11.82
CA SER A 462 18.00 -6.18 -13.14
C SER A 462 16.54 -6.38 -13.53
N THR A 463 16.25 -6.52 -14.82
CA THR A 463 14.92 -6.91 -15.34
C THR A 463 14.68 -8.42 -15.29
N ARG A 464 15.51 -9.23 -14.61
CA ARG A 464 15.32 -10.68 -14.53
C ARG A 464 14.02 -11.02 -13.79
N LEU A 465 13.42 -12.15 -14.16
CA LEU A 465 12.32 -12.73 -13.40
C LEU A 465 12.79 -13.08 -11.98
N THR A 466 11.85 -13.20 -11.04
CA THR A 466 12.08 -13.60 -9.65
C THR A 466 12.89 -14.89 -9.53
N ASN A 467 12.71 -15.82 -10.47
CA ASN A 467 13.44 -17.09 -10.51
C ASN A 467 14.88 -16.99 -11.08
N GLY A 468 15.33 -15.78 -11.44
CA GLY A 468 16.64 -15.49 -12.01
C GLY A 468 16.75 -15.64 -13.53
N SER A 469 15.70 -16.10 -14.21
CA SER A 469 15.68 -16.22 -15.67
C SER A 469 15.76 -14.84 -16.33
N SER A 470 16.43 -14.79 -17.48
CA SER A 470 16.49 -13.57 -18.29
C SER A 470 15.12 -13.21 -18.86
N SER A 471 14.74 -11.94 -18.75
CA SER A 471 13.65 -11.34 -19.53
C SER A 471 14.21 -10.76 -20.85
N PRO A 472 13.35 -10.48 -21.84
CA PRO A 472 13.73 -9.71 -23.04
C PRO A 472 13.75 -8.20 -22.80
N VAL A 473 13.36 -7.75 -21.60
CA VAL A 473 13.16 -6.33 -21.28
C VAL A 473 14.49 -5.63 -21.05
N ALA A 474 14.69 -4.53 -21.76
CA ALA A 474 15.76 -3.57 -21.54
C ALA A 474 15.17 -2.15 -21.48
N ILE A 475 15.39 -1.47 -20.36
CA ILE A 475 15.18 -0.04 -20.22
C ILE A 475 16.54 0.62 -20.41
N HIS A 476 16.73 1.23 -21.58
CA HIS A 476 18.03 1.77 -22.00
C HIS A 476 18.34 3.10 -21.35
N GLU A 477 17.30 3.87 -21.03
CA GLU A 477 17.43 5.18 -20.43
C GLU A 477 16.19 5.50 -19.58
N ILE A 478 16.42 6.00 -18.37
CA ILE A 478 15.43 6.66 -17.52
C ILE A 478 15.98 8.05 -17.20
N ALA A 479 15.42 9.09 -17.81
CA ALA A 479 15.90 10.46 -17.66
C ALA A 479 14.78 11.40 -17.23
N LEU A 480 15.13 12.43 -16.47
CA LEU A 480 14.21 13.50 -16.10
C LEU A 480 14.56 14.75 -16.92
N GLU A 481 13.63 15.22 -17.75
CA GLU A 481 13.83 16.39 -18.59
C GLU A 481 12.54 17.19 -18.71
N GLY A 482 12.60 18.51 -18.48
CA GLY A 482 11.45 19.39 -18.71
C GLY A 482 10.25 19.15 -17.77
N GLY A 483 10.47 18.53 -16.60
CA GLY A 483 9.41 18.22 -15.63
C GLY A 483 8.67 16.92 -15.88
N VAL A 484 9.16 16.08 -16.81
CA VAL A 484 8.63 14.74 -17.10
C VAL A 484 9.75 13.70 -17.03
N ALA A 485 9.36 12.44 -16.86
CA ALA A 485 10.26 11.31 -17.03
C ALA A 485 10.18 10.78 -18.46
N ARG A 486 11.33 10.57 -19.10
CA ARG A 486 11.48 9.92 -20.41
C ARG A 486 12.12 8.56 -20.22
N ILE A 487 11.46 7.52 -20.72
CA ILE A 487 11.85 6.12 -20.52
C ILE A 487 11.96 5.44 -21.89
N THR A 488 13.16 5.01 -22.28
CA THR A 488 13.37 4.27 -23.54
C THR A 488 13.39 2.78 -23.29
N VAL A 489 12.44 2.04 -23.88
CA VAL A 489 12.20 0.62 -23.61
C VAL A 489 12.33 -0.23 -24.88
N SER A 490 12.93 -1.41 -24.73
CA SER A 490 12.80 -2.53 -25.66
C SER A 490 12.30 -3.76 -24.91
N THR A 491 11.33 -4.47 -25.49
CA THR A 491 10.78 -5.73 -24.96
C THR A 491 10.87 -6.86 -25.99
N HIS A 492 11.33 -6.57 -27.20
CA HIS A 492 11.40 -7.53 -28.28
C HIS A 492 12.37 -8.68 -27.98
N GLU A 493 11.84 -9.90 -27.96
CA GLU A 493 12.65 -11.10 -27.81
C GLU A 493 13.21 -11.54 -29.17
N PHE A 494 14.53 -11.54 -29.28
CA PHE A 494 15.23 -12.02 -30.46
C PHE A 494 15.40 -13.55 -30.43
N PRO A 495 14.77 -14.31 -31.34
CA PRO A 495 15.00 -15.75 -31.40
C PRO A 495 16.47 -16.04 -31.70
N ARG A 496 17.10 -16.94 -30.94
CA ARG A 496 18.52 -17.31 -31.13
C ARG A 496 18.84 -17.74 -32.57
N SER A 497 17.88 -18.37 -33.25
CA SER A 497 18.01 -18.73 -34.66
C SER A 497 18.13 -17.52 -35.59
N ASN A 498 17.41 -16.43 -35.29
CA ASN A 498 17.44 -15.21 -36.09
C ASN A 498 18.75 -14.44 -35.87
N LEU A 499 19.26 -14.42 -34.64
CA LEU A 499 20.55 -13.82 -34.29
C LEU A 499 21.75 -14.51 -34.97
N ALA A 500 21.76 -15.84 -35.02
CA ALA A 500 22.90 -16.59 -35.56
C ALA A 500 22.91 -16.66 -37.10
N ARG A 501 21.74 -16.61 -37.74
CA ARG A 501 21.60 -16.89 -39.18
C ARG A 501 22.38 -15.94 -40.10
N PRO A 502 22.35 -14.61 -39.93
CA PRO A 502 23.12 -13.67 -40.77
C PRO A 502 24.62 -13.99 -40.77
N LEU A 503 25.13 -14.51 -39.65
CA LEU A 503 26.54 -14.83 -39.45
C LEU A 503 26.94 -16.19 -40.04
N LEU A 504 25.97 -17.09 -40.25
CA LEU A 504 26.19 -18.47 -40.71
C LEU A 504 25.80 -18.70 -42.18
N GLY A 505 25.30 -17.68 -42.89
CA GLY A 505 24.95 -17.76 -44.31
C GLY A 505 23.75 -18.68 -44.64
N GLY A 506 22.84 -18.91 -43.69
CA GLY A 506 21.72 -19.85 -43.83
C GLY A 506 20.46 -19.26 -44.50
N SER A 507 19.67 -20.09 -45.21
CA SER A 507 18.44 -19.70 -45.91
C SER A 507 17.16 -19.78 -45.05
N GLY A 508 16.50 -18.65 -44.76
CA GLY A 508 15.20 -18.49 -44.05
C GLY A 508 15.07 -17.10 -43.37
N PRO A 509 14.12 -16.84 -42.44
CA PRO A 509 13.88 -15.49 -41.93
C PRO A 509 15.14 -14.91 -41.27
N SER A 510 15.51 -13.71 -41.71
CA SER A 510 16.63 -12.90 -41.21
C SER A 510 16.11 -11.80 -40.29
N LEU A 511 17.00 -11.18 -39.52
CA LEU A 511 16.72 -9.91 -38.86
C LEU A 511 16.19 -8.89 -39.89
N SER A 512 15.16 -8.16 -39.53
CA SER A 512 14.72 -6.96 -40.23
C SER A 512 15.78 -5.86 -40.11
N SER A 513 15.66 -4.82 -40.95
CA SER A 513 16.55 -3.66 -40.88
C SER A 513 16.48 -2.98 -39.50
N LEU A 514 15.29 -2.85 -38.91
CA LEU A 514 15.10 -2.27 -37.58
C LEU A 514 15.77 -3.11 -36.48
N GLU A 515 15.63 -4.44 -36.53
CA GLU A 515 16.31 -5.34 -35.60
C GLU A 515 17.84 -5.25 -35.71
N ALA A 516 18.37 -5.20 -36.94
CA ALA A 516 19.81 -5.09 -37.17
C ALA A 516 20.36 -3.73 -36.71
N GLU A 517 19.66 -2.63 -37.00
CA GLU A 517 19.99 -1.28 -36.54
C GLU A 517 19.96 -1.17 -35.01
N HIS A 518 18.95 -1.76 -34.36
CA HIS A 518 18.87 -1.83 -32.91
C HIS A 518 20.07 -2.60 -32.31
N LEU A 519 20.37 -3.78 -32.85
CA LEU A 519 21.46 -4.61 -32.34
C LEU A 519 22.83 -3.91 -32.49
N ASP A 520 23.06 -3.22 -33.61
CA ASP A 520 24.26 -2.39 -33.85
C ASP A 520 24.32 -1.15 -32.94
N LYS A 521 23.22 -0.42 -32.77
CA LYS A 521 23.12 0.79 -31.92
C LYS A 521 23.63 0.56 -30.50
N TYR A 522 23.28 -0.58 -29.92
CA TYR A 522 23.77 -0.94 -28.58
C TYR A 522 25.00 -1.86 -28.63
N GLY A 523 25.40 -2.31 -29.82
CA GLY A 523 26.47 -3.25 -30.09
C GLY A 523 27.83 -2.56 -30.26
N ASN A 524 28.47 -2.79 -31.40
CA ASN A 524 29.77 -2.20 -31.70
C ASN A 524 29.66 -0.87 -32.49
N ARG A 525 28.45 -0.52 -32.96
CA ARG A 525 28.11 0.73 -33.67
C ARG A 525 28.93 0.96 -34.93
N ASN A 526 29.14 -0.08 -35.73
CA ASN A 526 29.87 0.00 -36.99
C ASN A 526 28.95 0.17 -38.21
N GLY A 527 27.62 0.15 -38.00
CA GLY A 527 26.60 0.34 -39.02
C GLY A 527 26.10 -0.94 -39.68
N GLU A 528 26.58 -2.13 -39.26
CA GLU A 528 26.13 -3.43 -39.77
C GLU A 528 26.05 -4.46 -38.64
N TYR A 529 25.00 -5.29 -38.62
CA TYR A 529 24.92 -6.38 -37.65
C TYR A 529 25.99 -7.46 -37.91
N ASP A 530 26.89 -7.64 -36.94
CA ASP A 530 27.98 -8.61 -36.98
C ASP A 530 28.18 -9.40 -35.66
N VAL A 531 29.29 -10.15 -35.57
CA VAL A 531 29.63 -10.97 -34.40
C VAL A 531 29.86 -10.11 -33.14
N GLY A 532 30.34 -8.89 -33.31
CA GLY A 532 30.50 -7.91 -32.24
C GLY A 532 29.16 -7.52 -31.63
N ASP A 533 28.13 -7.28 -32.44
CA ASP A 533 26.78 -6.95 -31.96
C ASP A 533 26.12 -8.13 -31.27
N LEU A 534 26.22 -9.32 -31.86
CA LEU A 534 25.75 -10.55 -31.21
C LEU A 534 26.42 -10.75 -29.86
N ARG A 535 27.75 -10.55 -29.79
CA ARG A 535 28.50 -10.69 -28.55
C ARG A 535 28.10 -9.63 -27.53
N ALA A 536 27.78 -8.42 -27.96
CA ALA A 536 27.29 -7.36 -27.08
C ALA A 536 25.88 -7.70 -26.56
N HIS A 537 24.97 -8.13 -27.42
CA HIS A 537 23.61 -8.55 -27.06
C HIS A 537 23.59 -9.72 -26.08
N LEU A 538 24.42 -10.76 -26.29
CA LEU A 538 24.51 -11.91 -25.37
C LEU A 538 25.15 -11.58 -24.01
N ARG A 539 25.68 -10.37 -23.84
CA ARG A 539 26.29 -9.87 -22.60
C ARG A 539 25.46 -8.78 -21.93
N ARG A 540 24.38 -8.34 -22.56
CA ARG A 540 23.55 -7.19 -22.18
C ARG A 540 22.25 -7.62 -21.57
#